data_AF-A0A1D2AHK2-F1
#
_entry.id   AF-A0A1D2AHK2-F1
#
_cell.length_a   1.000
_cell.length_b   1.000
_cell.length_c   1.000
_cell.angle_alpha   90.00
_cell.angle_beta   90.00
_cell.angle_gamma   90.00
#
_symmetry.space_group_name_H-M   'P 1'
#
loop_
_entity.id
_entity.type
_entity.pdbx_description
1 polymer ?
#
loop_
_entity_poly.entity_id
_entity_poly.type
_entity_poly.pdbx_seq_one_letter_code
_entity_poly.pdbx_strand_id
1 'polypeptide(L)'
;LLYHTGQPEQCLKAVGSLEHHFQKATDKAVLLRAAALYCKDKQLEPAVQLLQDYLAKHPNTSLSVPLTLAQLLLVQGYISKCCQLLRSLGDVSYKPGVVSALVTLYQSLDDKSSTLAVFSEAVNWYKKHKPECSDLIMAMRQSQAQFHFVNQEMREAAPILEELRRSNPQDTRLTAQLLAAYSAFDAQKAKELSHDVPTLEEQMTEIDVDALETAAWTMGARYAKKAAKADPSPAARAQDVIKKKKKKKKGKLPKDYNPNVDPDPERWLPRWERSTYKKRKDRRGAPAGVGKGTQGAVGA
;
A
#
# COMPACT_ATOMS: atom_id res chain seq x y z
N LEU A 1 20.83 4.80 -20.44
CA LEU A 1 20.03 5.34 -21.56
C LEU A 1 19.80 4.30 -22.64
N LEU A 2 20.84 3.72 -23.26
CA LEU A 2 20.71 2.70 -24.34
C LEU A 2 19.85 1.47 -23.97
N TYR A 3 19.93 1.01 -22.72
CA TYR A 3 19.05 -0.05 -22.19
C TYR A 3 17.57 0.35 -22.20
N HIS A 4 17.26 1.58 -21.76
CA HIS A 4 15.87 2.07 -21.68
C HIS A 4 15.29 2.45 -23.04
N THR A 5 16.14 2.69 -24.05
CA THR A 5 15.71 3.00 -25.43
C THR A 5 15.51 1.75 -26.29
N GLY A 6 15.60 0.55 -25.71
CA GLY A 6 15.35 -0.71 -26.43
C GLY A 6 16.40 -1.05 -27.49
N GLN A 7 17.64 -0.59 -27.31
CA GLN A 7 18.75 -0.82 -28.24
C GLN A 7 19.79 -1.79 -27.63
N PRO A 8 19.49 -3.10 -27.55
CA PRO A 8 20.31 -4.07 -26.82
C PRO A 8 21.69 -4.28 -27.46
N GLU A 9 21.80 -4.23 -28.79
CA GLU A 9 23.09 -4.44 -29.48
C GLU A 9 24.09 -3.31 -29.25
N GLN A 10 23.60 -2.07 -29.20
CA GLN A 10 24.43 -0.91 -28.85
C GLN A 10 24.81 -0.95 -27.37
N CYS A 11 23.91 -1.44 -26.51
CA CYS A 11 24.21 -1.68 -25.11
C CYS A 11 25.35 -2.71 -24.95
N LEU A 12 25.31 -3.83 -25.67
CA LEU A 12 26.37 -4.85 -25.62
C LEU A 12 27.73 -4.31 -26.09
N LYS A 13 27.76 -3.52 -27.16
CA LYS A 13 29.00 -2.85 -27.62
C LYS A 13 29.56 -1.91 -26.56
N ALA A 14 28.69 -1.08 -25.96
CA ALA A 14 29.09 -0.16 -24.89
C ALA A 14 29.58 -0.90 -23.63
N VAL A 15 28.98 -2.05 -23.29
CA VAL A 15 29.43 -2.91 -22.19
C VAL A 15 30.84 -3.45 -22.45
N GLY A 16 31.13 -3.92 -23.68
CA GLY A 16 32.48 -4.37 -24.04
C GLY A 16 33.53 -3.26 -23.92
N SER A 17 33.18 -2.02 -24.30
CA SER A 17 34.04 -0.85 -24.05
C SER A 17 34.21 -0.56 -22.56
N LEU A 18 33.17 -0.75 -21.75
CA LEU A 18 33.22 -0.52 -20.31
C LEU A 18 34.13 -1.53 -19.60
N GLU A 19 34.09 -2.81 -19.99
CA GLU A 19 34.97 -3.86 -19.46
C GLU A 19 36.45 -3.56 -19.75
N HIS A 20 36.76 -3.07 -20.96
CA HIS A 20 38.12 -2.72 -21.35
C HIS A 20 38.68 -1.52 -20.56
N HIS A 21 37.86 -0.51 -20.27
CA HIS A 21 38.31 0.69 -19.55
C HIS A 21 38.24 0.54 -18.02
N PHE A 22 37.37 -0.33 -17.50
CA PHE A 22 37.10 -0.45 -16.06
C PHE A 22 37.10 -1.90 -15.59
N GLN A 23 38.29 -2.44 -15.35
CA GLN A 23 38.46 -3.83 -14.88
C GLN A 23 37.93 -4.11 -13.47
N LYS A 24 37.61 -3.06 -12.70
CA LYS A 24 36.92 -3.16 -11.40
C LYS A 24 35.39 -3.18 -11.51
N ALA A 25 34.82 -2.86 -12.68
CA ALA A 25 33.37 -2.75 -12.88
C ALA A 25 32.73 -3.99 -13.50
N THR A 26 33.43 -5.12 -13.48
CA THR A 26 33.04 -6.39 -14.14
C THR A 26 31.66 -6.86 -13.71
N ASP A 27 31.31 -6.76 -12.42
CA ASP A 27 29.98 -7.13 -11.92
C ASP A 27 28.86 -6.33 -12.60
N LYS A 28 29.05 -5.02 -12.74
CA LYS A 28 28.07 -4.13 -13.39
C LYS A 28 27.97 -4.40 -14.89
N ALA A 29 29.09 -4.70 -15.53
CA ALA A 29 29.13 -5.04 -16.95
C ALA A 29 28.33 -6.31 -17.25
N VAL A 30 28.53 -7.36 -16.44
CA VAL A 30 27.83 -8.65 -16.55
C VAL A 30 26.34 -8.49 -16.31
N LEU A 31 25.95 -7.70 -15.31
CA LEU A 31 24.54 -7.38 -15.05
C LEU A 31 23.88 -6.65 -16.22
N LEU A 32 24.57 -5.65 -16.80
CA LEU A 32 24.09 -4.94 -17.97
C LEU A 32 23.97 -5.85 -19.19
N ARG A 33 24.88 -6.81 -19.34
CA ARG A 33 24.83 -7.83 -20.40
C ARG A 33 23.64 -8.77 -20.22
N ALA A 34 23.42 -9.30 -19.02
CA ALA A 34 22.26 -10.12 -18.71
C ALA A 34 20.94 -9.35 -18.94
N ALA A 35 20.89 -8.08 -18.53
CA ALA A 35 19.73 -7.23 -18.76
C ALA A 35 19.49 -6.95 -20.26
N ALA A 36 20.53 -6.71 -21.05
CA ALA A 36 20.42 -6.52 -22.49
C ALA A 36 19.90 -7.78 -23.20
N LEU A 37 20.32 -8.98 -22.78
CA LEU A 37 19.81 -10.26 -23.29
C LEU A 37 18.32 -10.43 -22.97
N TYR A 38 17.92 -10.09 -21.74
CA TYR A 38 16.51 -10.13 -21.34
C TYR A 38 15.64 -9.19 -22.17
N CYS A 39 16.11 -7.98 -22.49
CA CYS A 39 15.33 -7.01 -23.26
C CYS A 39 15.26 -7.29 -24.76
N LYS A 40 16.27 -7.94 -25.36
CA LYS A 40 16.29 -8.18 -26.81
C LYS A 40 15.19 -9.16 -27.23
N ASP A 41 15.12 -10.30 -26.55
CA ASP A 41 14.29 -11.44 -27.00
C ASP A 41 13.51 -12.13 -25.86
N LYS A 42 13.47 -11.55 -24.65
CA LYS A 42 13.00 -12.23 -23.42
C LYS A 42 13.67 -13.59 -23.19
N GLN A 43 14.88 -13.75 -23.71
CA GLN A 43 15.66 -14.97 -23.57
C GLN A 43 16.20 -15.07 -22.13
N LEU A 44 15.41 -15.71 -21.28
CA LEU A 44 15.72 -15.90 -19.85
C LEU A 44 16.85 -16.92 -19.65
N GLU A 45 16.90 -17.99 -20.44
CA GLU A 45 17.86 -19.09 -20.26
C GLU A 45 19.32 -18.66 -20.50
N PRO A 46 19.68 -17.95 -21.59
CA PRO A 46 21.06 -17.51 -21.81
C PRO A 46 21.51 -16.50 -20.75
N ALA A 47 20.60 -15.65 -20.26
CA ALA A 47 20.90 -14.70 -19.20
C ALA A 47 21.21 -15.41 -17.87
N VAL A 48 20.44 -16.45 -17.55
CA VAL A 48 20.66 -17.30 -16.36
C VAL A 48 21.99 -18.04 -16.46
N GLN A 49 22.30 -18.67 -17.60
CA GLN A 49 23.57 -19.38 -17.83
C GLN A 49 24.77 -18.43 -17.70
N LEU A 50 24.69 -17.24 -18.32
CA LEU A 50 25.75 -16.25 -18.24
C LEU A 50 26.06 -15.83 -16.79
N LEU A 51 25.03 -15.63 -15.97
CA LEU A 51 25.20 -15.28 -14.56
C LEU A 51 25.72 -16.47 -13.73
N GLN A 52 25.29 -17.69 -14.02
CA GLN A 52 25.81 -18.91 -13.36
C GLN A 52 27.30 -19.12 -13.67
N ASP A 53 27.69 -19.00 -14.94
CA ASP A 53 29.08 -19.10 -15.38
C ASP A 53 29.96 -18.03 -14.73
N TYR A 54 29.41 -16.81 -14.57
CA TYR A 54 30.12 -15.73 -13.91
C TYR A 54 30.33 -16.00 -12.42
N LEU A 55 29.29 -16.47 -11.70
CA LEU A 55 29.40 -16.84 -10.29
C LEU A 55 30.39 -17.99 -10.06
N ALA A 56 30.46 -18.96 -10.98
CA ALA A 56 31.44 -20.05 -10.91
C ALA A 56 32.89 -19.55 -11.05
N LYS A 57 33.12 -18.51 -11.86
CA LYS A 57 34.45 -17.92 -12.08
C LYS A 57 34.84 -16.92 -10.98
N HIS A 58 33.87 -16.31 -10.33
CA HIS A 58 34.07 -15.23 -9.36
C HIS A 58 33.27 -15.48 -8.07
N PRO A 59 33.80 -16.23 -7.10
CA PRO A 59 33.08 -16.50 -5.84
C PRO A 59 32.91 -15.26 -4.95
N ASN A 60 33.78 -14.25 -5.08
CA ASN A 60 33.73 -13.00 -4.31
C ASN A 60 32.92 -11.88 -4.99
N THR A 61 31.92 -12.25 -5.79
CA THR A 61 31.09 -11.31 -6.55
C THR A 61 30.16 -10.49 -5.65
N SER A 62 29.81 -9.26 -6.06
CA SER A 62 28.78 -8.46 -5.41
C SER A 62 27.45 -9.21 -5.27
N LEU A 63 26.75 -9.00 -4.16
CA LEU A 63 25.40 -9.57 -3.89
C LEU A 63 24.35 -9.25 -4.96
N SER A 64 24.57 -8.20 -5.75
CA SER A 64 23.69 -7.84 -6.86
C SER A 64 23.56 -8.96 -7.90
N VAL A 65 24.65 -9.65 -8.24
CA VAL A 65 24.66 -10.73 -9.24
C VAL A 65 23.79 -11.92 -8.80
N PRO A 66 24.02 -12.58 -7.65
CA PRO A 66 23.20 -13.71 -7.25
C PRO A 66 21.73 -13.33 -6.99
N LEU A 67 21.44 -12.11 -6.51
CA LEU A 67 20.06 -11.65 -6.35
C LEU A 67 19.34 -11.45 -7.69
N THR A 68 20.04 -10.93 -8.70
CA THR A 68 19.45 -10.85 -10.06
C THR A 68 19.25 -12.22 -10.67
N LEU A 69 20.17 -13.18 -10.44
CA LEU A 69 19.98 -14.56 -10.85
C LEU A 69 18.78 -15.19 -10.15
N ALA A 70 18.63 -14.99 -8.84
CA ALA A 70 17.46 -15.44 -8.07
C ALA A 70 16.16 -14.87 -8.66
N GLN A 71 16.13 -13.57 -8.98
CA GLN A 71 14.97 -12.93 -9.62
C GLN A 71 14.66 -13.56 -10.98
N LEU A 72 15.65 -13.81 -11.83
CA LEU A 72 15.44 -14.45 -13.14
C LEU A 72 14.93 -15.89 -13.01
N LEU A 73 15.44 -16.66 -12.04
CA LEU A 73 14.95 -18.01 -11.75
C LEU A 73 13.48 -18.01 -11.30
N LEU A 74 13.07 -17.00 -10.52
CA LEU A 74 11.67 -16.83 -10.13
C LEU A 74 10.77 -16.48 -11.31
N VAL A 75 11.23 -15.61 -12.23
CA VAL A 75 10.49 -15.29 -13.47
C VAL A 75 10.31 -16.53 -14.36
N GLN A 76 11.28 -17.45 -14.36
CA GLN A 76 11.17 -18.75 -15.04
C GLN A 76 10.29 -19.77 -14.29
N GLY A 77 9.96 -19.53 -13.02
CA GLY A 77 9.22 -20.48 -12.18
C GLY A 77 10.09 -21.55 -11.51
N TYR A 78 11.42 -21.47 -11.58
CA TYR A 78 12.33 -22.42 -10.92
C TYR A 78 12.54 -22.07 -9.43
N ILE A 79 11.48 -22.20 -8.63
CA ILE A 79 11.47 -21.82 -7.20
C ILE A 79 12.52 -22.61 -6.41
N SER A 80 12.63 -23.93 -6.60
CA SER A 80 13.57 -24.77 -5.86
C SER A 80 15.03 -24.39 -6.10
N LYS A 81 15.40 -24.06 -7.34
CA LYS A 81 16.75 -23.58 -7.69
C LYS A 81 17.03 -22.21 -7.07
N CYS A 82 16.03 -21.33 -7.03
CA CYS A 82 16.13 -20.05 -6.37
C CYS A 82 16.41 -20.21 -4.86
N CYS A 83 15.68 -21.11 -4.18
CA CYS A 83 15.92 -21.38 -2.76
C CYS A 83 17.35 -21.91 -2.48
N GLN A 84 17.85 -22.83 -3.31
CA GLN A 84 19.22 -23.34 -3.20
C GLN A 84 20.24 -22.22 -3.38
N LEU A 85 20.04 -21.35 -4.37
CA LEU A 85 20.92 -20.19 -4.61
C LEU A 85 20.92 -19.24 -3.42
N LEU A 86 19.75 -18.91 -2.87
CA LEU A 86 19.64 -18.03 -1.71
C LEU A 86 20.31 -18.63 -0.47
N ARG A 87 20.23 -19.95 -0.26
CA ARG A 87 20.96 -20.62 0.84
C ARG A 87 22.48 -20.60 0.64
N SER A 88 22.94 -20.66 -0.61
CA SER A 88 24.38 -20.65 -0.93
C SER A 88 25.09 -19.31 -0.65
N LEU A 89 24.35 -18.26 -0.28
CA LEU A 89 24.89 -16.92 0.02
C LEU A 89 25.61 -16.81 1.39
N GLY A 90 25.77 -17.91 2.12
CA GLY A 90 26.49 -17.96 3.39
C GLY A 90 25.86 -17.05 4.46
N ASP A 91 26.67 -16.19 5.09
CA ASP A 91 26.22 -15.29 6.16
C ASP A 91 25.10 -14.32 5.73
N VAL A 92 25.03 -14.01 4.43
CA VAL A 92 24.00 -13.12 3.89
C VAL A 92 22.63 -13.78 3.86
N SER A 93 22.58 -15.11 3.81
CA SER A 93 21.35 -15.91 3.85
C SER A 93 20.52 -15.65 5.11
N TYR A 94 21.18 -15.30 6.22
CA TYR A 94 20.52 -15.03 7.50
C TYR A 94 19.98 -13.61 7.60
N LYS A 95 20.26 -12.70 6.66
CA LYS A 95 19.66 -11.36 6.70
C LYS A 95 18.13 -11.48 6.66
N PRO A 96 17.39 -10.66 7.42
CA PRO A 96 15.93 -10.82 7.55
C PRO A 96 15.19 -10.77 6.20
N GLY A 97 15.67 -9.96 5.25
CA GLY A 97 15.08 -9.89 3.90
C GLY A 97 15.30 -11.15 3.05
N VAL A 98 16.39 -11.89 3.26
CA VAL A 98 16.63 -13.16 2.56
C VAL A 98 15.87 -14.29 3.25
N VAL A 99 15.84 -14.29 4.59
CA VAL A 99 15.04 -15.23 5.39
C VAL A 99 13.55 -15.11 5.06
N SER A 100 13.02 -13.88 4.99
CA SER A 100 11.61 -13.67 4.63
C SER A 100 11.31 -14.17 3.22
N ALA A 101 12.18 -13.87 2.24
CA ALA A 101 12.04 -14.38 0.89
C ALA A 101 12.06 -15.92 0.86
N LEU A 102 13.02 -16.56 1.54
CA LEU A 102 13.10 -18.02 1.63
C LEU A 102 11.84 -18.63 2.24
N VAL A 103 11.34 -18.06 3.34
CA VAL A 103 10.10 -18.51 3.99
C VAL A 103 8.92 -18.41 3.03
N THR A 104 8.73 -17.28 2.35
CA THR A 104 7.65 -17.10 1.36
C THR A 104 7.77 -18.09 0.20
N LEU A 105 8.99 -18.35 -0.29
CA LEU A 105 9.21 -19.33 -1.36
C LEU A 105 8.93 -20.76 -0.90
N TYR A 106 9.34 -21.17 0.30
CA TYR A 106 9.01 -22.49 0.83
C TYR A 106 7.54 -22.67 1.13
N GLN A 107 6.86 -21.63 1.62
CA GLN A 107 5.41 -21.61 1.77
C GLN A 107 4.69 -21.79 0.42
N SER A 108 5.20 -21.16 -0.65
CA SER A 108 4.64 -21.35 -1.99
C SER A 108 4.81 -22.78 -2.54
N LEU A 109 5.78 -23.53 -2.00
CA LEU A 109 6.01 -24.94 -2.30
C LEU A 109 5.29 -25.90 -1.32
N ASP A 110 4.55 -25.34 -0.34
CA ASP A 110 3.93 -26.07 0.79
C ASP A 110 4.94 -26.93 1.60
N ASP A 111 6.23 -26.57 1.55
CA ASP A 111 7.27 -27.26 2.32
C ASP A 111 7.39 -26.64 3.72
N LYS A 112 6.57 -27.16 4.62
CA LYS A 112 6.57 -26.75 6.04
C LYS A 112 7.90 -27.06 6.73
N SER A 113 8.50 -28.20 6.42
CA SER A 113 9.73 -28.67 7.07
C SER A 113 10.91 -27.72 6.80
N SER A 114 11.10 -27.34 5.54
CA SER A 114 12.14 -26.38 5.14
C SER A 114 11.86 -24.99 5.69
N THR A 115 10.59 -24.58 5.76
CA THR A 115 10.20 -23.29 6.33
C THR A 115 10.62 -23.19 7.80
N LEU A 116 10.30 -24.22 8.60
CA LEU A 116 10.68 -24.27 10.02
C LEU A 116 12.20 -24.38 10.21
N ALA A 117 12.87 -25.14 9.36
CA ALA A 117 14.33 -25.24 9.37
C ALA A 117 14.97 -23.86 9.19
N VAL A 118 14.53 -23.07 8.20
CA VAL A 118 15.04 -21.71 7.93
C VAL A 118 14.87 -20.80 9.15
N PHE A 119 13.70 -20.82 9.81
CA PHE A 119 13.51 -20.05 11.05
C PHE A 119 14.48 -20.48 12.15
N SER A 120 14.61 -21.79 12.38
CA SER A 120 15.48 -22.34 13.41
C SER A 120 16.96 -22.02 13.17
N GLU A 121 17.42 -22.16 11.93
CA GLU A 121 18.80 -21.87 11.50
C GLU A 121 19.10 -20.38 11.68
N ALA A 122 18.19 -19.50 11.24
CA ALA A 122 18.35 -18.07 11.39
C ALA A 122 18.41 -17.66 12.86
N VAL A 123 17.46 -18.10 13.69
CA VAL A 123 17.46 -17.81 15.13
C VAL A 123 18.74 -18.30 15.81
N ASN A 124 19.21 -19.51 15.48
CA ASN A 124 20.43 -20.06 16.04
C ASN A 124 21.68 -19.30 15.59
N TRP A 125 21.74 -18.84 14.35
CA TRP A 125 22.83 -18.03 13.84
C TRP A 125 22.90 -16.68 14.56
N TYR A 126 21.76 -15.99 14.72
CA TYR A 126 21.72 -14.71 15.44
C TYR A 126 22.08 -14.86 16.91
N LYS A 127 21.59 -15.90 17.59
CA LYS A 127 21.97 -16.18 18.98
C LYS A 127 23.48 -16.38 19.16
N LYS A 128 24.16 -16.99 18.18
CA LYS A 128 25.61 -17.26 18.23
C LYS A 128 26.47 -16.06 17.84
N HIS A 129 26.13 -15.37 16.75
CA HIS A 129 26.99 -14.34 16.17
C HIS A 129 26.65 -12.92 16.64
N LYS A 130 25.38 -12.64 16.96
CA LYS A 130 24.90 -11.29 17.29
C LYS A 130 23.79 -11.31 18.36
N PRO A 131 24.11 -11.69 19.61
CA PRO A 131 23.14 -11.71 20.70
C PRO A 131 22.62 -10.30 21.07
N GLU A 132 23.37 -9.26 20.74
CA GLU A 132 22.96 -7.85 20.94
C GLU A 132 21.70 -7.50 20.13
N CYS A 133 21.44 -8.18 19.01
CA CYS A 133 20.26 -7.98 18.19
C CYS A 133 19.07 -8.82 18.67
N SER A 134 18.73 -8.72 19.96
CA SER A 134 17.59 -9.43 20.56
C SER A 134 16.29 -9.14 19.80
N ASP A 135 16.08 -7.90 19.38
CA ASP A 135 14.88 -7.48 18.64
C ASP A 135 14.70 -8.25 17.32
N LEU A 136 15.80 -8.53 16.59
CA LEU A 136 15.73 -9.32 15.35
C LEU A 136 15.38 -10.78 15.64
N ILE A 137 15.95 -11.34 16.71
CA ILE A 137 15.63 -12.70 17.15
C ILE A 137 14.14 -12.80 17.50
N MET A 138 13.62 -11.81 18.24
CA MET A 138 12.21 -11.73 18.58
C MET A 138 11.32 -11.56 17.33
N ALA A 139 11.70 -10.72 16.38
CA ALA A 139 10.96 -10.57 15.12
C ALA A 139 10.91 -11.88 14.29
N MET A 140 12.02 -12.64 14.27
CA MET A 140 12.06 -13.96 13.64
C MET A 140 11.19 -14.98 14.38
N ARG A 141 11.20 -14.95 15.72
CA ARG A 141 10.29 -15.78 16.53
C ARG A 141 8.83 -15.42 16.32
N GLN A 142 8.51 -14.13 16.21
CA GLN A 142 7.15 -13.66 15.95
C GLN A 142 6.64 -14.13 14.58
N SER A 143 7.47 -14.03 13.54
CA SER A 143 7.12 -14.57 12.22
C SER A 143 6.99 -16.10 12.21
N GLN A 144 7.82 -16.82 12.99
CA GLN A 144 7.67 -18.25 13.20
C GLN A 144 6.33 -18.59 13.89
N ALA A 145 5.96 -17.87 14.96
CA ALA A 145 4.69 -18.06 15.65
C ALA A 145 3.49 -17.78 14.71
N GLN A 146 3.57 -16.72 13.91
CA GLN A 146 2.54 -16.39 12.91
C GLN A 146 2.40 -17.51 11.87
N PHE A 147 3.50 -18.13 11.45
CA PHE A 147 3.46 -19.27 10.53
C PHE A 147 2.71 -20.46 11.14
N HIS A 148 3.02 -20.84 12.39
CA HIS A 148 2.27 -21.88 13.11
C HIS A 148 0.79 -21.51 13.28
N PHE A 149 0.48 -20.23 13.52
CA PHE A 149 -0.89 -19.74 13.65
C PHE A 149 -1.69 -19.92 12.35
N VAL A 150 -1.09 -19.58 11.20
CA VAL A 150 -1.70 -19.79 9.87
C VAL A 150 -1.92 -21.28 9.59
N ASN A 151 -0.99 -22.13 10.02
CA ASN A 151 -1.09 -23.59 9.87
C ASN A 151 -1.99 -24.27 10.92
N GLN A 152 -2.62 -23.51 11.83
CA GLN A 152 -3.44 -24.02 12.95
C GLN A 152 -2.68 -24.87 13.98
N GLU A 153 -1.36 -24.75 14.03
CA GLU A 153 -0.47 -25.47 14.96
C GLU A 153 -0.36 -24.70 16.30
N MET A 154 -1.50 -24.50 16.97
CA MET A 154 -1.60 -23.64 18.16
C MET A 154 -0.72 -24.08 19.33
N ARG A 155 -0.46 -25.39 19.45
CA ARG A 155 0.39 -25.97 20.50
C ARG A 155 1.86 -25.57 20.37
N GLU A 156 2.36 -25.46 19.13
CA GLU A 156 3.74 -25.04 18.85
C GLU A 156 3.88 -23.51 18.87
N ALA A 157 2.82 -22.79 18.50
CA ALA A 157 2.79 -21.33 18.55
C ALA A 157 2.81 -20.78 20.00
N ALA A 158 2.08 -21.40 20.92
CA ALA A 158 1.94 -20.93 22.30
C ALA A 158 3.27 -20.71 23.05
N PRO A 159 4.23 -21.66 23.10
CA PRO A 159 5.50 -21.43 23.81
C PRO A 159 6.32 -20.29 23.18
N ILE A 160 6.29 -20.14 21.85
CA ILE A 160 6.98 -19.04 21.16
C ILE A 160 6.36 -17.70 21.54
N LEU A 161 5.03 -17.62 21.58
CA LEU A 161 4.30 -16.42 22.00
C LEU A 161 4.53 -16.10 23.49
N GLU A 162 4.67 -17.09 24.36
CA GLU A 162 5.08 -16.89 25.76
C GLU A 162 6.50 -16.30 25.85
N GLU A 163 7.47 -16.82 25.08
CA GLU A 163 8.82 -16.25 24.99
C GLU A 163 8.77 -14.79 24.55
N LEU A 164 7.94 -14.46 23.55
CA LEU A 164 7.76 -13.09 23.04
C LEU A 164 7.08 -12.16 24.05
N ARG A 165 6.12 -12.66 24.81
CA ARG A 165 5.46 -11.86 25.86
C ARG A 165 6.42 -11.52 27.00
N ARG A 166 7.32 -12.44 27.36
CA ARG A 166 8.35 -12.18 28.39
C ARG A 166 9.30 -11.06 27.99
N SER A 167 9.64 -10.96 26.69
CA SER A 167 10.52 -9.90 26.19
C SER A 167 9.78 -8.58 25.95
N ASN A 168 8.50 -8.64 25.55
CA ASN A 168 7.67 -7.45 25.38
C ASN A 168 6.30 -7.56 26.09
N PRO A 169 6.24 -7.26 27.39
CA PRO A 169 5.00 -7.38 28.17
C PRO A 169 3.92 -6.33 27.82
N GLN A 170 4.31 -5.24 27.16
CA GLN A 170 3.41 -4.11 26.87
C GLN A 170 2.59 -4.32 25.58
N ASP A 171 2.92 -5.34 24.77
CA ASP A 171 2.22 -5.59 23.52
C ASP A 171 0.93 -6.39 23.75
N THR A 172 -0.19 -5.67 23.76
CA THR A 172 -1.53 -6.23 23.88
C THR A 172 -1.89 -7.19 22.75
N ARG A 173 -1.30 -7.03 21.55
CA ARG A 173 -1.55 -7.91 20.41
C ARG A 173 -0.97 -9.30 20.67
N LEU A 174 0.22 -9.39 21.26
CA LEU A 174 0.83 -10.67 21.64
C LEU A 174 -0.03 -11.39 22.70
N THR A 175 -0.53 -10.67 23.70
CA THR A 175 -1.43 -11.25 24.71
C THR A 175 -2.72 -11.78 24.09
N ALA A 176 -3.32 -11.04 23.15
CA ALA A 176 -4.51 -11.49 22.42
C ALA A 176 -4.23 -12.72 21.52
N GLN A 177 -3.08 -12.74 20.82
CA GLN A 177 -2.67 -13.90 20.01
C GLN A 177 -2.42 -15.14 20.87
N LEU A 178 -1.78 -14.96 22.03
CA LEU A 178 -1.53 -16.03 22.99
C LEU A 178 -2.83 -16.57 23.58
N LEU A 179 -3.76 -15.67 23.94
CA LEU A 179 -5.11 -16.02 24.37
C LEU A 179 -5.84 -16.85 23.30
N ALA A 180 -5.78 -16.41 22.04
CA ALA A 180 -6.38 -17.13 20.92
C ALA A 180 -5.74 -18.53 20.75
N ALA A 181 -4.43 -18.64 20.86
CA ALA A 181 -3.73 -19.93 20.78
C ALA A 181 -4.15 -20.87 21.93
N TYR A 182 -4.17 -20.39 23.17
CA TYR A 182 -4.61 -21.21 24.32
C TYR A 182 -6.09 -21.58 24.27
N SER A 183 -6.96 -20.71 23.76
CA SER A 183 -8.39 -21.01 23.64
C SER A 183 -8.67 -22.29 22.85
N ALA A 184 -7.77 -22.69 21.95
CA ALA A 184 -7.89 -23.90 21.16
C ALA A 184 -7.56 -25.20 21.91
N PHE A 185 -6.78 -25.16 23.00
CA PHE A 185 -6.33 -26.39 23.69
C PHE A 185 -6.33 -26.34 25.23
N ASP A 186 -6.26 -25.16 25.85
CA ASP A 186 -6.25 -24.95 27.30
C ASP A 186 -7.12 -23.74 27.68
N ALA A 187 -8.38 -24.03 28.03
CA ALA A 187 -9.35 -23.02 28.42
C ALA A 187 -9.02 -22.35 29.78
N GLN A 188 -8.28 -23.02 30.67
CA GLN A 188 -7.97 -22.48 31.99
C GLN A 188 -6.93 -21.36 31.88
N LYS A 189 -5.82 -21.63 31.18
CA LYS A 189 -4.80 -20.60 30.90
C LYS A 189 -5.34 -19.46 30.04
N ALA A 190 -6.20 -19.76 29.08
CA ALA A 190 -6.89 -18.73 28.31
C ALA A 190 -7.71 -17.80 29.22
N LYS A 191 -8.43 -18.34 30.22
CA LYS A 191 -9.19 -17.52 31.16
C LYS A 191 -8.30 -16.61 32.00
N GLU A 192 -7.17 -17.11 32.48
CA GLU A 192 -6.19 -16.29 33.22
C GLU A 192 -5.69 -15.13 32.36
N LEU A 193 -5.31 -15.41 31.11
CA LEU A 193 -4.85 -14.39 30.15
C LEU A 193 -5.93 -13.40 29.74
N SER A 194 -7.21 -13.78 29.79
CA SER A 194 -8.30 -12.90 29.39
C SER A 194 -8.43 -11.66 30.29
N HIS A 195 -7.98 -11.75 31.54
CA HIS A 195 -7.96 -10.61 32.47
C HIS A 195 -6.89 -9.57 32.09
N ASP A 196 -5.83 -9.98 31.40
CA ASP A 196 -4.72 -9.10 31.00
C ASP A 196 -4.97 -8.38 29.67
N VAL A 197 -6.02 -8.78 28.92
CA VAL A 197 -6.36 -8.14 27.65
C VAL A 197 -7.27 -6.94 27.93
N PRO A 198 -6.92 -5.73 27.45
CA PRO A 198 -7.75 -4.56 27.66
C PRO A 198 -9.14 -4.79 27.06
N THR A 199 -10.16 -4.35 27.77
CA THR A 199 -11.53 -4.45 27.29
C THR A 199 -11.78 -3.47 26.14
N LEU A 200 -12.69 -3.83 25.24
CA LEU A 200 -13.03 -3.00 24.07
C LEU A 200 -13.45 -1.59 24.50
N GLU A 201 -14.14 -1.47 25.64
CA GLU A 201 -14.57 -0.20 26.23
C GLU A 201 -13.39 0.71 26.57
N GLU A 202 -12.29 0.17 27.11
CA GLU A 202 -11.08 0.94 27.44
C GLU A 202 -10.37 1.43 26.16
N GLN A 203 -10.39 0.63 25.09
CA GLN A 203 -9.80 0.99 23.80
C GLN A 203 -10.64 2.00 23.01
N MET A 204 -11.96 2.06 23.24
CA MET A 204 -12.89 2.92 22.51
C MET A 204 -13.08 4.31 23.14
N THR A 205 -12.41 4.61 24.26
CA THR A 205 -12.53 5.89 24.99
C THR A 205 -12.19 7.14 24.17
N GLU A 206 -11.38 7.01 23.12
CA GLU A 206 -10.99 8.12 22.22
C GLU A 206 -11.88 8.28 20.97
N ILE A 207 -12.84 7.38 20.73
CA ILE A 207 -13.67 7.44 19.51
C ILE A 207 -14.89 8.32 19.78
N ASP A 208 -14.77 9.61 19.41
CA ASP A 208 -15.90 10.53 19.37
C ASP A 208 -16.84 10.18 18.19
N VAL A 209 -17.89 9.44 18.51
CA VAL A 209 -18.91 8.98 17.55
C VAL A 209 -19.58 10.18 16.86
N ASP A 210 -19.84 11.27 17.58
CA ASP A 210 -20.48 12.47 17.03
C ASP A 210 -19.56 13.19 16.04
N ALA A 211 -18.26 13.25 16.33
CA ALA A 211 -17.25 13.77 15.39
C ALA A 211 -17.12 12.89 14.15
N LEU A 212 -17.21 11.56 14.28
CA LEU A 212 -17.11 10.64 13.15
C LEU A 212 -18.34 10.71 12.24
N GLU A 213 -19.54 10.79 12.84
CA GLU A 213 -20.80 10.96 12.12
C GLU A 213 -20.84 12.30 11.39
N THR A 214 -20.36 13.39 12.00
CA THR A 214 -20.27 14.69 11.32
C THR A 214 -19.16 14.74 10.27
N ALA A 215 -18.03 14.05 10.46
CA ALA A 215 -16.95 13.97 9.49
C ALA A 215 -17.39 13.27 8.20
N ALA A 216 -18.22 12.23 8.28
CA ALA A 216 -18.80 11.55 7.12
C ALA A 216 -19.62 12.51 6.22
N TRP A 217 -20.30 13.51 6.81
CA TRP A 217 -21.02 14.55 6.08
C TRP A 217 -20.08 15.61 5.47
N THR A 218 -18.87 15.80 6.02
CA THR A 218 -17.88 16.75 5.49
C THR A 218 -17.02 16.19 4.37
N MET A 219 -16.97 14.87 4.16
CA MET A 219 -16.23 14.21 3.07
C MET A 219 -16.86 14.39 1.67
N GLY A 220 -17.83 15.29 1.53
CA GLY A 220 -18.14 16.01 0.28
C GLY A 220 -17.15 17.15 -0.03
N ALA A 221 -15.95 17.14 0.57
CA ALA A 221 -14.95 18.20 0.58
C ALA A 221 -14.14 18.39 -0.72
N ARG A 222 -14.75 18.24 -1.90
CA ARG A 222 -14.28 19.02 -3.07
C ARG A 222 -14.58 20.52 -2.93
N TYR A 223 -15.27 20.93 -1.85
CA TYR A 223 -15.61 22.33 -1.56
C TYR A 223 -14.99 22.94 -0.30
N ALA A 224 -14.16 22.21 0.46
CA ALA A 224 -13.56 22.73 1.70
C ALA A 224 -12.19 23.42 1.52
N LYS A 225 -11.81 23.80 0.28
CA LYS A 225 -10.64 24.66 0.06
C LYS A 225 -10.99 26.13 0.32
N LYS A 226 -11.08 26.52 1.59
CA LYS A 226 -10.67 27.84 2.14
C LYS A 226 -11.00 27.96 3.63
N ALA A 227 -10.23 27.27 4.44
CA ALA A 227 -9.91 27.68 5.81
C ALA A 227 -8.44 27.28 6.01
N ALA A 228 -7.49 27.94 5.33
CA ALA A 228 -6.83 29.15 5.83
C ALA A 228 -6.47 29.01 7.32
N LYS A 229 -5.28 28.41 7.53
CA LYS A 229 -4.32 28.64 8.61
C LYS A 229 -4.86 29.41 9.83
N ALA A 230 -4.93 28.73 10.97
CA ALA A 230 -4.69 29.33 12.28
C ALA A 230 -4.38 28.22 13.29
N ASP A 231 -3.09 28.00 13.55
CA ASP A 231 -2.61 27.78 14.93
C ASP A 231 -3.07 28.99 15.77
N PRO A 232 -3.43 28.85 17.08
CA PRO A 232 -2.38 28.63 18.08
C PRO A 232 -2.77 27.93 19.40
N SER A 233 -1.73 27.51 20.12
CA SER A 233 -1.71 27.21 21.57
C SER A 233 -2.04 28.48 22.41
N PRO A 234 -2.50 28.36 23.68
CA PRO A 234 -3.21 29.42 24.39
C PRO A 234 -2.28 30.24 25.29
N ALA A 235 -2.25 31.55 25.12
CA ALA A 235 -1.97 32.49 26.22
C ALA A 235 -2.30 33.94 25.85
N ALA A 236 -3.05 34.56 26.75
CA ALA A 236 -3.08 35.99 27.05
C ALA A 236 -3.95 36.95 26.20
N ARG A 237 -4.88 37.55 26.96
CA ARG A 237 -5.48 38.89 26.88
C ARG A 237 -6.82 39.02 26.17
N ALA A 238 -7.81 39.10 27.06
CA ALA A 238 -9.05 39.84 26.93
C ALA A 238 -8.93 41.10 26.07
N GLN A 239 -9.84 41.22 25.10
CA GLN A 239 -10.65 42.43 24.89
C GLN A 239 -11.83 42.10 23.97
N ASP A 240 -12.96 42.72 24.30
CA ASP A 240 -14.27 42.62 23.68
C ASP A 240 -14.27 42.55 22.15
N VAL A 241 -14.90 41.51 21.61
CA VAL A 241 -15.46 41.56 20.25
C VAL A 241 -16.90 41.05 20.27
N ILE A 242 -17.81 42.01 20.42
CA ILE A 242 -19.24 41.87 20.17
C ILE A 242 -19.44 41.23 18.79
N LYS A 243 -19.91 39.98 18.77
CA LYS A 243 -20.27 39.26 17.54
C LYS A 243 -21.46 39.96 16.87
N LYS A 244 -21.18 40.82 15.89
CA LYS A 244 -22.22 41.39 15.00
C LYS A 244 -22.89 40.25 14.22
N LYS A 245 -24.14 39.94 14.56
CA LYS A 245 -25.01 39.06 13.76
C LYS A 245 -25.14 39.65 12.35
N LYS A 246 -24.64 38.95 11.33
CA LYS A 246 -24.84 39.32 9.92
C LYS A 246 -26.33 39.28 9.61
N LYS A 247 -26.97 40.45 9.44
CA LYS A 247 -28.34 40.54 8.90
C LYS A 247 -28.34 39.93 7.49
N LYS A 248 -29.16 38.89 7.27
CA LYS A 248 -29.45 38.40 5.91
C LYS A 248 -30.15 39.53 5.15
N LYS A 249 -29.55 39.99 4.05
CA LYS A 249 -30.21 40.95 3.16
C LYS A 249 -31.42 40.25 2.55
N LYS A 250 -32.61 40.85 2.65
CA LYS A 250 -33.78 40.38 1.88
C LYS A 250 -33.40 40.46 0.40
N GLY A 251 -33.56 39.36 -0.33
CA GLY A 251 -33.34 39.34 -1.78
C GLY A 251 -34.24 40.39 -2.45
N LYS A 252 -33.75 41.03 -3.51
CA LYS A 252 -34.55 42.02 -4.26
C LYS A 252 -35.84 41.36 -4.70
N LEU A 253 -36.97 41.92 -4.25
CA LEU A 253 -38.29 41.51 -4.71
C LEU A 253 -38.38 41.78 -6.23
N PRO A 254 -39.09 40.94 -7.01
CA PRO A 254 -39.34 41.21 -8.41
C PRO A 254 -39.97 42.60 -8.59
N LYS A 255 -39.69 43.25 -9.73
CA LYS A 255 -40.08 44.65 -9.97
C LYS A 255 -41.60 44.87 -9.98
N ASP A 256 -42.38 43.81 -10.22
CA ASP A 256 -43.84 43.80 -10.29
C ASP A 256 -44.52 43.20 -9.04
N TYR A 257 -43.89 43.31 -7.86
CA TYR A 257 -44.51 42.82 -6.62
C TYR A 257 -45.66 43.74 -6.18
N ASN A 258 -46.87 43.20 -6.20
CA ASN A 258 -48.06 43.85 -5.63
C ASN A 258 -48.38 43.18 -4.26
N PRO A 259 -48.29 43.89 -3.13
CA PRO A 259 -48.43 43.30 -1.78
C PRO A 259 -49.82 42.78 -1.45
N ASN A 260 -50.84 43.14 -2.24
CA ASN A 260 -52.24 42.77 -2.00
C ASN A 260 -52.68 41.51 -2.78
N VAL A 261 -51.78 40.90 -3.55
CA VAL A 261 -52.07 39.68 -4.31
C VAL A 261 -51.15 38.59 -3.82
N ASP A 262 -51.72 37.46 -3.41
CA ASP A 262 -50.93 36.32 -2.99
C ASP A 262 -50.04 35.85 -4.15
N PRO A 263 -48.75 35.56 -3.88
CA PRO A 263 -47.84 35.11 -4.92
C PRO A 263 -48.34 33.81 -5.55
N ASP A 264 -48.19 33.70 -6.86
CA ASP A 264 -48.62 32.54 -7.66
C ASP A 264 -48.31 31.20 -6.95
N PRO A 265 -49.33 30.37 -6.65
CA PRO A 265 -49.17 29.11 -5.96
C PRO A 265 -48.39 28.07 -6.77
N GLU A 266 -48.06 28.30 -8.04
CA GLU A 266 -47.18 27.41 -8.81
C GLU A 266 -45.72 27.88 -8.84
N ARG A 267 -45.40 28.97 -8.13
CA ARG A 267 -44.06 29.59 -8.16
C ARG A 267 -42.95 28.73 -7.56
N TRP A 268 -43.27 27.95 -6.54
CA TRP A 268 -42.40 26.96 -5.92
C TRP A 268 -42.35 25.62 -6.67
N LEU A 269 -43.25 25.37 -7.63
CA LEU A 269 -43.20 24.16 -8.42
C LEU A 269 -42.03 24.19 -9.42
N PRO A 270 -41.36 23.06 -9.65
CA PRO A 270 -40.44 22.90 -10.77
C PRO A 270 -41.03 23.40 -12.10
N ARG A 271 -40.24 24.07 -12.94
CA ARG A 271 -40.75 24.85 -14.10
C ARG A 271 -41.63 24.04 -15.07
N TRP A 272 -41.33 22.76 -15.26
CA TRP A 272 -42.08 21.80 -16.09
C TRP A 272 -43.46 21.38 -15.55
N GLU A 273 -43.74 21.59 -14.27
CA GLU A 273 -45.01 21.24 -13.59
C GLU A 273 -45.96 22.43 -13.48
N ARG A 274 -45.53 23.61 -13.94
CA ARG A 274 -46.34 24.84 -13.92
C ARG A 274 -47.35 24.81 -15.06
N SER A 275 -48.57 25.27 -14.82
CA SER A 275 -49.63 25.47 -15.82
C SER A 275 -49.20 26.33 -17.01
N THR A 276 -48.34 27.33 -16.75
CA THR A 276 -47.72 28.19 -17.77
C THR A 276 -46.68 27.50 -18.65
N TYR A 277 -46.25 26.27 -18.32
CA TYR A 277 -45.20 25.56 -19.03
C TYR A 277 -45.68 25.08 -20.40
N LYS A 278 -45.29 25.81 -21.44
CA LYS A 278 -45.39 25.33 -22.82
C LYS A 278 -44.15 24.52 -23.17
N LYS A 279 -44.29 23.20 -23.23
CA LYS A 279 -43.27 22.30 -23.79
C LYS A 279 -42.96 22.76 -25.21
N ARG A 280 -41.70 23.08 -25.48
CA ARG A 280 -41.27 23.48 -26.83
C ARG A 280 -41.57 22.31 -27.77
N LYS A 281 -42.44 22.53 -28.78
CA LYS A 281 -42.82 21.51 -29.77
C LYS A 281 -41.53 20.99 -30.43
N ASP A 282 -41.29 19.69 -30.32
CA ASP A 282 -40.11 19.05 -30.90
C ASP A 282 -40.16 19.24 -32.43
N ARG A 283 -39.13 19.87 -33.00
CA ARG A 283 -39.04 20.14 -34.45
C ARG A 283 -38.39 19.00 -35.22
N ARG A 284 -38.17 17.84 -34.59
CA ARG A 284 -37.59 16.63 -35.23
C ARG A 284 -38.59 15.85 -36.10
N GLY A 285 -39.39 16.57 -36.89
CA GLY A 285 -40.35 15.97 -37.83
C GLY A 285 -41.18 16.98 -38.66
N ALA A 286 -40.92 18.28 -38.54
CA ALA A 286 -41.55 19.28 -39.42
C ALA A 286 -40.76 19.36 -40.74
N PRO A 287 -41.41 19.35 -41.92
CA PRO A 287 -40.71 19.43 -43.20
C PRO A 287 -39.85 20.70 -43.21
N ALA A 288 -38.60 20.54 -43.62
CA ALA A 288 -37.60 21.59 -43.68
C ALA A 288 -38.00 22.65 -44.72
N GLY A 289 -38.93 23.56 -44.38
CA GLY A 289 -39.44 24.49 -45.38
C GLY A 289 -40.32 25.63 -44.91
N VAL A 290 -40.81 25.67 -43.66
CA VAL A 290 -41.74 26.73 -43.25
C VAL A 290 -41.16 27.54 -42.09
N GLY A 291 -40.72 28.77 -42.40
CA GLY A 291 -40.31 29.76 -41.40
C GLY A 291 -39.00 30.51 -41.66
N LYS A 292 -38.47 30.51 -42.90
CA LYS A 292 -37.56 31.59 -43.34
C LYS A 292 -38.42 32.82 -43.68
N GLY A 293 -38.58 33.72 -42.71
CA GLY A 293 -39.27 35.00 -42.89
C GLY A 293 -38.27 36.14 -43.07
N THR A 294 -38.16 36.57 -44.33
CA THR A 294 -37.88 37.91 -44.90
C THR A 294 -36.66 38.73 -44.42
N GLN A 295 -35.64 38.79 -45.28
CA GLN A 295 -34.67 39.88 -45.38
C GLN A 295 -35.29 41.18 -45.93
N GLY A 296 -34.70 42.31 -45.57
CA GLY A 296 -34.95 43.67 -46.10
C GLY A 296 -35.29 44.64 -44.96
N ALA A 297 -34.70 45.83 -44.78
CA ALA A 297 -33.87 46.65 -45.64
C ALA A 297 -33.03 47.61 -44.76
N VAL A 298 -31.83 47.98 -45.22
CA VAL A 298 -31.10 49.16 -44.75
C VAL A 298 -31.27 50.20 -45.84
N GLY A 299 -31.92 51.31 -45.55
CA GLY A 299 -32.13 52.42 -46.47
C GLY A 299 -31.46 53.68 -45.92
N ALA A 300 -30.65 54.29 -46.79
CA ALA A 300 -30.13 55.67 -46.84
C ALA A 300 -29.61 56.33 -45.55
#